data_AF-A0A7X0GGN5-F1
#
_entry.id   AF-A0A7X0GGN5-F1
#
_cell.length_a   1.000
_cell.length_b   1.000
_cell.length_c   1.000
_cell.angle_alpha   90.00
_cell.angle_beta   90.00
_cell.angle_gamma   90.00
#
_symmetry.space_group_name_H-M   'P 1'
#
loop_
_entity.id
_entity.type
_entity.pdbx_description
1 polymer ?
#
loop_
_entity_poly.entity_id
_entity_poly.type
_entity_poly.pdbx_seq_one_letter_code
_entity_poly.pdbx_strand_id
1 'polypeptide(L)'
;MTDSVSGISLPIPKGWYGQQANAGAQVTSDDSYKCPGDTSSTCTKGGAYSAPALLLGTKGATAEEIAKADIAKNAEESYGGKSYGGITSHDVLDSKAVTVAGQKGYLVRWKAVTSKGADGIVESLAFPSPANAKQMVVVRFGVDADQKETVLDDIAKGIKVSTGSGNGQDI
;
A
#
# COMPACT_ATOMS: atom_id res chain seq x y z
N MET A 1 6.00 8.11 8.42
CA MET A 1 5.64 6.98 9.29
C MET A 1 6.67 5.88 9.15
N THR A 2 7.24 5.43 10.26
CA THR A 2 8.38 4.48 10.24
C THR A 2 7.89 3.04 10.28
N ASP A 3 8.45 2.22 9.40
CA ASP A 3 8.38 0.76 9.43
C ASP A 3 9.75 0.23 9.86
N SER A 4 9.89 -0.05 11.15
CA SER A 4 11.12 -0.61 11.71
C SER A 4 11.36 -2.08 11.32
N VAL A 5 10.32 -2.81 10.90
CA VAL A 5 10.43 -4.22 10.49
C VAL A 5 11.13 -4.30 9.14
N SER A 6 10.76 -3.43 8.19
CA SER A 6 11.36 -3.41 6.85
C SER A 6 12.53 -2.43 6.73
N GLY A 7 12.77 -1.57 7.74
CA GLY A 7 13.83 -0.56 7.69
C GLY A 7 13.52 0.56 6.69
N ILE A 8 12.26 0.96 6.59
CA ILE A 8 11.80 2.03 5.70
C ILE A 8 10.98 3.07 6.44
N SER A 9 10.77 4.22 5.82
CA SER A 9 9.75 5.18 6.23
C SER A 9 8.90 5.57 5.03
N LEU A 10 7.59 5.70 5.26
CA LEU A 10 6.64 6.24 4.30
C LEU A 10 6.45 7.73 4.57
N PRO A 11 6.43 8.60 3.54
CA PRO A 11 6.05 9.99 3.72
C PRO A 11 4.57 10.06 4.12
N ILE A 12 4.19 11.10 4.85
CA ILE A 12 2.79 11.37 5.19
C ILE A 12 2.35 12.52 4.27
N PRO A 13 1.47 12.29 3.27
CA PRO A 13 0.96 13.37 2.43
C PRO A 13 0.23 14.43 3.25
N LYS A 14 0.05 15.62 2.67
CA LYS A 14 -0.77 16.67 3.31
C LYS A 14 -2.22 16.20 3.43
N GLY A 15 -2.84 16.37 4.60
CA GLY A 15 -4.21 15.92 4.88
C GLY A 15 -4.31 14.41 5.12
N TRP A 16 -3.20 13.80 5.53
CA TRP A 16 -3.11 12.40 5.90
C TRP A 16 -2.45 12.30 7.26
N TYR A 17 -2.72 11.21 7.96
CA TYR A 17 -2.04 10.84 9.20
C TYR A 17 -1.32 9.52 9.02
N GLY A 18 -0.32 9.28 9.87
CA GLY A 18 0.41 8.02 9.91
C GLY A 18 0.21 7.30 11.23
N GLN A 19 0.24 5.98 11.20
CA GLN A 19 0.22 5.13 12.38
C GLN A 19 1.05 3.86 12.16
N GLN A 20 1.44 3.22 13.25
CA GLN A 20 2.07 1.92 13.17
C GLN A 20 1.01 0.84 12.95
N ALA A 21 1.16 0.05 11.91
CA ALA A 21 0.35 -1.14 11.67
C ALA A 21 1.03 -2.36 12.34
N ASN A 22 0.28 -3.45 12.48
CA ASN A 22 0.76 -4.67 13.14
C ASN A 22 2.08 -5.23 12.57
N ALA A 23 2.39 -4.95 11.30
CA ALA A 23 3.57 -5.46 10.62
C ALA A 23 4.32 -4.43 9.78
N GLY A 24 4.06 -3.14 9.98
CA GLY A 24 4.73 -2.09 9.22
C GLY A 24 4.18 -0.68 9.50
N ALA A 25 4.43 0.24 8.59
CA ALA A 25 3.88 1.59 8.60
C ALA A 25 2.56 1.67 7.82
N GLN A 26 1.64 2.50 8.28
CA GLN A 26 0.44 2.88 7.58
C GLN A 26 0.32 4.41 7.50
N VAL A 27 -0.16 4.91 6.36
CA VAL A 27 -0.63 6.28 6.19
C VAL A 27 -2.04 6.27 5.60
N THR A 28 -2.90 7.16 6.09
CA THR A 28 -4.32 7.17 5.76
C THR A 28 -4.79 8.62 5.58
N SER A 29 -5.66 8.84 4.59
CA SER A 29 -6.31 10.13 4.35
C SER A 29 -7.16 10.56 5.56
N ASP A 30 -7.13 11.84 5.91
CA ASP A 30 -8.03 12.43 6.91
C ASP A 30 -9.49 12.42 6.42
N ASP A 31 -9.69 12.50 5.10
CA ASP A 31 -11.01 12.46 4.48
C ASP A 31 -11.63 11.06 4.59
N SER A 32 -12.79 11.00 5.24
CA SER A 32 -13.55 9.77 5.47
C SER A 32 -15.04 9.95 5.18
N TYR A 33 -15.70 8.84 4.91
CA TYR A 33 -17.11 8.79 4.54
C TYR A 33 -17.73 7.43 4.91
N LYS A 34 -19.05 7.32 4.83
CA LYS A 34 -19.73 6.02 5.04
C LYS A 34 -19.52 5.12 3.84
N CYS A 35 -19.10 3.88 4.08
CA CYS A 35 -18.86 2.95 2.99
C CYS A 35 -20.14 2.70 2.18
N PRO A 36 -20.09 2.75 0.84
CA PRO A 36 -21.27 2.74 -0.03
C PRO A 36 -22.04 1.40 0.00
N GLY A 37 -21.35 0.30 0.27
CA GLY A 37 -21.94 -1.03 0.41
C GLY A 37 -22.25 -1.46 1.84
N ASP A 38 -21.69 -0.75 2.84
CA ASP A 38 -21.95 -0.97 4.26
C ASP A 38 -21.89 0.37 5.02
N THR A 39 -23.02 1.06 5.11
CA THR A 39 -23.10 2.40 5.71
C THR A 39 -22.88 2.41 7.23
N SER A 40 -22.80 1.25 7.87
CA SER A 40 -22.40 1.16 9.29
C SER A 40 -20.89 1.37 9.48
N SER A 41 -20.10 1.02 8.46
CA SER A 41 -18.65 1.16 8.43
C SER A 41 -18.19 2.53 7.90
N THR A 42 -16.94 2.88 8.21
CA THR A 42 -16.29 4.11 7.73
C THR A 42 -15.18 3.75 6.74
N CYS A 43 -15.24 4.36 5.56
CA CYS A 43 -14.24 4.30 4.51
C CYS A 43 -13.41 5.59 4.52
N THR A 44 -12.20 5.54 3.98
CA THR A 44 -11.32 6.70 3.83
C THR A 44 -11.04 6.92 2.35
N LYS A 45 -10.75 8.16 1.95
CA LYS A 45 -10.44 8.50 0.55
C LYS A 45 -9.14 7.87 0.04
N GLY A 46 -8.31 7.34 0.95
CA GLY A 46 -7.17 6.53 0.57
C GLY A 46 -6.30 6.11 1.75
N GLY A 47 -5.42 5.16 1.46
CA GLY A 47 -4.47 4.62 2.40
C GLY A 47 -3.29 3.94 1.69
N ALA A 48 -2.17 3.85 2.40
CA ALA A 48 -1.06 2.98 2.03
C ALA A 48 -0.50 2.31 3.28
N TYR A 49 -0.16 1.04 3.19
CA TYR A 49 0.52 0.34 4.28
C TYR A 49 1.60 -0.61 3.76
N SER A 50 2.62 -0.80 4.59
CA SER A 50 3.71 -1.75 4.37
C SER A 50 3.48 -3.01 5.18
N ALA A 51 3.83 -4.15 4.60
CA ALA A 51 3.86 -5.44 5.27
C ALA A 51 4.88 -6.37 4.61
N PRO A 52 5.44 -7.35 5.35
CA PRO A 52 6.23 -8.42 4.75
C PRO A 52 5.38 -9.25 3.77
N ALA A 53 5.93 -9.59 2.60
CA ALA A 53 5.24 -10.42 1.60
C ALA A 53 4.77 -11.77 2.19
N LEU A 54 5.56 -12.34 3.11
CA LEU A 54 5.24 -13.58 3.81
C LEU A 54 3.96 -13.46 4.66
N LEU A 55 3.74 -12.31 5.30
CA LEU A 55 2.55 -12.08 6.11
C LEU A 55 1.30 -11.95 5.24
N LEU A 56 1.44 -11.37 4.06
CA LEU A 56 0.36 -11.28 3.07
C LEU A 56 0.07 -12.62 2.37
N GLY A 57 0.89 -13.65 2.59
CA GLY A 57 0.79 -14.93 1.90
C GLY A 57 1.13 -14.86 0.41
N THR A 58 1.75 -13.76 -0.04
CA THR A 58 2.09 -13.52 -1.44
C THR A 58 3.34 -14.32 -1.80
N LYS A 59 3.23 -15.11 -2.87
CA LYS A 59 4.31 -15.97 -3.37
C LYS A 59 5.09 -15.28 -4.49
N GLY A 60 6.39 -15.54 -4.54
CA GLY A 60 7.28 -15.06 -5.60
C GLY A 60 8.72 -15.02 -5.11
N ALA A 61 9.67 -15.12 -6.03
CA ALA A 61 11.10 -14.99 -5.77
C ALA A 61 11.62 -13.57 -6.09
N THR A 62 10.91 -12.85 -6.95
CA THR A 62 11.28 -11.50 -7.40
C THR A 62 10.22 -10.46 -7.02
N ALA A 63 10.61 -9.17 -7.06
CA ALA A 63 9.69 -8.07 -6.81
C ALA A 63 8.54 -8.06 -7.82
N GLU A 64 8.84 -8.37 -9.09
CA GLU A 64 7.85 -8.46 -10.16
C GLU A 64 6.82 -9.58 -9.91
N GLU A 65 7.28 -10.78 -9.58
CA GLU A 65 6.39 -11.90 -9.27
C GLU A 65 5.49 -11.60 -8.08
N ILE A 66 6.06 -11.02 -7.01
CA ILE A 66 5.31 -10.67 -5.80
C ILE A 66 4.28 -9.59 -6.10
N ALA A 67 4.65 -8.49 -6.75
CA ALA A 67 3.72 -7.40 -7.05
C ALA A 67 2.55 -7.87 -7.93
N LYS A 68 2.84 -8.69 -8.96
CA LYS A 68 1.82 -9.29 -9.83
C LYS A 68 0.93 -10.31 -9.11
N ALA A 69 1.49 -11.09 -8.18
CA ALA A 69 0.71 -12.04 -7.40
C ALA A 69 -0.17 -11.35 -6.34
N ASP A 70 0.24 -10.17 -5.85
CA ASP A 70 -0.42 -9.45 -4.77
C ASP A 70 -1.63 -8.62 -5.21
N ILE A 71 -1.55 -7.97 -6.38
CA ILE A 71 -2.45 -6.88 -6.78
C ILE A 71 -3.93 -7.23 -6.74
N ALA A 72 -4.31 -8.45 -7.14
CA ALA A 72 -5.71 -8.87 -7.12
C ALA A 72 -6.26 -8.95 -5.69
N LYS A 73 -5.45 -9.44 -4.75
CA LYS A 73 -5.83 -9.53 -3.33
C LYS A 73 -5.87 -8.14 -2.69
N ASN A 74 -4.91 -7.28 -3.03
CA ASN A 74 -4.93 -5.89 -2.61
C ASN A 74 -6.22 -5.18 -3.07
N ALA A 75 -6.57 -5.32 -4.35
CA ALA A 75 -7.80 -4.76 -4.89
C ALA A 75 -9.03 -5.23 -4.09
N GLU A 76 -9.19 -6.54 -3.89
CA GLU A 76 -10.34 -7.09 -3.16
C GLU A 76 -10.39 -6.63 -1.69
N GLU A 77 -9.25 -6.53 -1.01
CA GLU A 77 -9.21 -6.09 0.39
C GLU A 77 -9.39 -4.57 0.56
N SER A 78 -8.99 -3.76 -0.42
CA SER A 78 -9.13 -2.30 -0.36
C SER A 78 -10.48 -1.80 -0.88
N TYR A 79 -10.96 -2.35 -1.99
CA TYR A 79 -12.14 -1.86 -2.73
C TYR A 79 -13.15 -2.96 -3.08
N GLY A 80 -12.96 -4.18 -2.58
CA GLY A 80 -13.91 -5.28 -2.75
C GLY A 80 -14.87 -5.42 -1.57
N GLY A 81 -15.35 -6.66 -1.38
CA GLY A 81 -16.17 -7.07 -0.24
C GLY A 81 -17.44 -6.25 -0.02
N LYS A 82 -17.91 -6.21 1.24
CA LYS A 82 -19.17 -5.53 1.59
C LYS A 82 -19.09 -4.02 1.49
N SER A 83 -17.93 -3.41 1.72
CA SER A 83 -17.77 -1.95 1.75
C SER A 83 -18.08 -1.29 0.41
N TYR A 84 -17.81 -1.97 -0.71
CA TYR A 84 -18.04 -1.47 -2.07
C TYR A 84 -18.85 -2.44 -2.95
N GLY A 85 -19.40 -3.49 -2.32
CA GLY A 85 -20.19 -4.54 -2.96
C GLY A 85 -19.41 -5.47 -3.90
N GLY A 86 -18.08 -5.44 -3.87
CA GLY A 86 -17.18 -6.27 -4.67
C GLY A 86 -16.65 -5.58 -5.92
N ILE A 87 -15.63 -6.21 -6.52
CA ILE A 87 -15.00 -5.78 -7.77
C ILE A 87 -15.66 -6.49 -8.95
N THR A 88 -16.06 -5.71 -9.96
CA THR A 88 -16.73 -6.22 -11.17
C THR A 88 -15.77 -6.39 -12.35
N SER A 89 -14.75 -5.54 -12.44
CA SER A 89 -13.69 -5.59 -13.46
C SER A 89 -12.48 -4.78 -12.99
N HIS A 90 -11.38 -4.84 -13.73
CA HIS A 90 -10.22 -3.99 -13.50
C HIS A 90 -9.51 -3.65 -14.81
N ASP A 91 -8.85 -2.49 -14.83
CA ASP A 91 -7.91 -2.08 -15.88
C ASP A 91 -6.50 -2.05 -15.31
N VAL A 92 -5.52 -2.58 -16.06
CA VAL A 92 -4.11 -2.45 -15.70
C VAL A 92 -3.61 -1.08 -16.17
N LEU A 93 -3.29 -0.21 -15.22
CA LEU A 93 -2.80 1.14 -15.50
C LEU A 93 -1.27 1.17 -15.65
N ASP A 94 -0.58 0.41 -14.81
CA ASP A 94 0.88 0.37 -14.79
C ASP A 94 1.39 -1.02 -14.35
N SER A 95 2.53 -1.43 -14.91
CA SER A 95 3.24 -2.67 -14.54
C SER A 95 4.71 -2.50 -14.93
N LYS A 96 5.55 -2.10 -13.98
CA LYS A 96 6.92 -1.65 -14.30
C LYS A 96 7.90 -1.80 -13.15
N ALA A 97 9.17 -1.94 -13.54
CA ALA A 97 10.29 -1.88 -12.61
C ALA A 97 10.50 -0.45 -12.09
N VAL A 98 10.89 -0.35 -10.82
CA VAL A 98 11.14 0.93 -10.12
C VAL A 98 12.34 0.82 -9.19
N THR A 99 12.78 1.95 -8.63
CA THR A 99 13.75 1.98 -7.54
C THR A 99 13.16 2.69 -6.34
N VAL A 100 13.16 2.03 -5.19
CA VAL A 100 12.51 2.50 -3.95
C VAL A 100 13.45 2.25 -2.78
N ALA A 101 13.72 3.28 -1.98
CA ALA A 101 14.71 3.19 -0.90
C ALA A 101 16.08 2.60 -1.34
N GLY A 102 16.50 2.87 -2.58
CA GLY A 102 17.73 2.33 -3.18
C GLY A 102 17.65 0.87 -3.64
N GLN A 103 16.50 0.21 -3.50
CA GLN A 103 16.27 -1.18 -3.87
C GLN A 103 15.57 -1.26 -5.24
N LYS A 104 15.92 -2.29 -6.03
CA LYS A 104 15.19 -2.60 -7.26
C LYS A 104 13.83 -3.21 -6.90
N GLY A 105 12.76 -2.51 -7.25
CA GLY A 105 11.38 -2.90 -6.98
C GLY A 105 10.56 -3.08 -8.24
N TYR A 106 9.30 -3.42 -8.05
CA TYR A 106 8.31 -3.52 -9.11
C TYR A 106 6.96 -3.07 -8.57
N LEU A 107 6.22 -2.29 -9.36
CA LEU A 107 4.86 -1.91 -9.04
C LEU A 107 3.89 -2.43 -10.10
N VAL A 108 2.69 -2.78 -9.65
CA VAL A 108 1.53 -3.03 -10.49
C VAL A 108 0.40 -2.16 -9.97
N ARG A 109 -0.24 -1.39 -10.86
CA ARG A 109 -1.34 -0.50 -10.53
C ARG A 109 -2.56 -0.84 -11.36
N TRP A 110 -3.69 -1.01 -10.69
CA TRP A 110 -4.98 -1.27 -11.30
C TRP A 110 -5.97 -0.15 -11.00
N LYS A 111 -6.85 0.13 -11.95
CA LYS A 111 -8.16 0.71 -11.63
C LYS A 111 -9.12 -0.45 -11.35
N ALA A 112 -9.65 -0.55 -10.14
CA ALA A 112 -10.65 -1.53 -9.74
C ALA A 112 -12.05 -0.93 -9.87
N VAL A 113 -12.92 -1.56 -10.65
CA VAL A 113 -14.30 -1.10 -10.85
C VAL A 113 -15.19 -1.73 -9.79
N THR A 114 -15.76 -0.90 -8.93
CA THR A 114 -16.59 -1.37 -7.80
C THR A 114 -18.05 -1.49 -8.21
N SER A 115 -18.80 -2.35 -7.54
CA SER A 115 -20.25 -2.45 -7.78
C SER A 115 -21.04 -1.28 -7.18
N LYS A 116 -20.47 -0.61 -6.16
CA LYS A 116 -21.10 0.49 -5.42
C LYS A 116 -20.09 1.57 -5.06
N GLY A 117 -20.50 2.82 -5.26
CA GLY A 117 -19.73 3.99 -4.87
C GLY A 117 -18.59 4.28 -5.84
N ALA A 118 -17.47 4.78 -5.32
CA ALA A 118 -16.31 5.10 -6.13
C ALA A 118 -15.57 3.85 -6.59
N ASP A 119 -15.04 3.89 -7.81
CA ASP A 119 -13.96 3.00 -8.24
C ASP A 119 -12.72 3.25 -7.38
N GLY A 120 -11.80 2.28 -7.34
CA GLY A 120 -10.51 2.42 -6.66
C GLY A 120 -9.34 2.44 -7.63
N ILE A 121 -8.30 3.21 -7.31
CA ILE A 121 -6.96 3.02 -7.88
C ILE A 121 -6.12 2.33 -6.81
N VAL A 122 -5.66 1.12 -7.11
CA VAL A 122 -4.87 0.28 -6.18
C VAL A 122 -3.51 -0.02 -6.77
N GLU A 123 -2.50 -0.08 -5.92
CA GLU A 123 -1.15 -0.42 -6.31
C GLU A 123 -0.52 -1.40 -5.32
N SER A 124 0.16 -2.42 -5.85
CA SER A 124 1.03 -3.28 -5.08
C SER A 124 2.47 -3.03 -5.53
N LEU A 125 3.27 -2.50 -4.63
CA LEU A 125 4.69 -2.22 -4.83
C LEU A 125 5.50 -3.20 -3.99
N ALA A 126 6.35 -3.99 -4.62
CA ALA A 126 7.23 -4.93 -3.93
C ALA A 126 8.70 -4.57 -4.15
N PHE A 127 9.53 -4.74 -3.12
CA PHE A 127 10.98 -4.59 -3.20
C PHE A 127 11.68 -5.32 -2.02
N PRO A 128 12.97 -5.63 -2.14
CA PRO A 128 13.75 -6.18 -1.02
C PRO A 128 13.73 -5.25 0.19
N SER A 129 13.57 -5.79 1.39
CA SER A 129 13.63 -5.01 2.63
C SER A 129 15.04 -4.48 2.87
N PRO A 130 15.23 -3.16 3.06
CA PRO A 130 16.52 -2.60 3.48
C PRO A 130 17.05 -3.17 4.80
N ALA A 131 16.17 -3.58 5.73
CA ALA A 131 16.57 -4.23 6.97
C ALA A 131 17.03 -5.69 6.78
N ASN A 132 16.50 -6.38 5.76
CA ASN A 132 16.88 -7.76 5.44
C ASN A 132 16.63 -8.08 3.96
N ALA A 133 17.68 -8.08 3.15
CA ALA A 133 17.58 -8.30 1.70
C ALA A 133 17.04 -9.69 1.30
N LYS A 134 16.95 -10.65 2.23
CA LYS A 134 16.32 -11.97 1.98
C LYS A 134 14.79 -11.93 2.11
N GLN A 135 14.24 -10.83 2.60
CA GLN A 135 12.80 -10.62 2.77
C GLN A 135 12.32 -9.55 1.79
N MET A 136 11.07 -9.69 1.39
CA MET A 136 10.39 -8.74 0.51
C MET A 136 9.35 -7.97 1.31
N VAL A 137 9.35 -6.66 1.17
CA VAL A 137 8.27 -5.79 1.65
C VAL A 137 7.32 -5.53 0.50
N VAL A 138 6.02 -5.52 0.80
CA VAL A 138 4.97 -5.06 -0.10
C VAL A 138 4.36 -3.81 0.53
N VAL A 139 4.28 -2.75 -0.26
CA VAL A 139 3.47 -1.57 0.06
C VAL A 139 2.22 -1.63 -0.79
N ARG A 140 1.07 -1.75 -0.12
CA ARG A 140 -0.25 -1.75 -0.74
C ARG A 140 -0.85 -0.37 -0.62
N PHE A 141 -1.30 0.16 -1.74
CA PHE A 141 -1.97 1.46 -1.84
C PHE A 141 -3.40 1.28 -2.32
N GLY A 142 -4.27 2.19 -1.91
CA GLY A 142 -5.61 2.36 -2.45
C GLY A 142 -6.07 3.80 -2.27
N VAL A 143 -6.61 4.40 -3.32
CA VAL A 143 -7.31 5.71 -3.27
C VAL A 143 -8.57 5.65 -4.10
N ASP A 144 -9.58 6.44 -3.74
CA ASP A 144 -10.78 6.55 -4.56
C ASP A 144 -10.38 7.12 -5.93
N ALA A 145 -11.01 6.66 -7.01
CA ALA A 145 -10.67 7.08 -8.37
C ALA A 145 -10.98 8.57 -8.66
N ASP A 146 -11.67 9.26 -7.74
CA ASP A 146 -11.84 10.72 -7.77
C ASP A 146 -10.67 11.50 -7.14
N GLN A 147 -9.71 10.80 -6.53
CA GLN A 147 -8.48 11.37 -5.98
C GLN A 147 -7.40 11.50 -7.05
N LYS A 148 -6.41 12.36 -6.76
CA LYS A 148 -5.24 12.51 -7.63
C LYS A 148 -4.37 11.27 -7.53
N GLU A 149 -4.25 10.54 -8.63
CA GLU A 149 -3.35 9.37 -8.74
C GLU A 149 -1.90 9.69 -8.35
N THR A 150 -1.44 10.93 -8.54
CA THR A 150 -0.09 11.37 -8.17
C THR A 150 0.25 11.17 -6.70
N VAL A 151 -0.72 11.06 -5.80
CA VAL A 151 -0.44 10.78 -4.38
C VAL A 151 0.20 9.41 -4.17
N LEU A 152 -0.14 8.41 -4.98
CA LEU A 152 0.50 7.08 -4.95
C LEU A 152 1.97 7.21 -5.36
N ASP A 153 2.23 7.93 -6.45
CA ASP A 153 3.60 8.18 -6.93
C ASP A 153 4.43 8.94 -5.90
N ASP A 154 3.85 9.96 -5.27
CA ASP A 154 4.52 10.78 -4.27
C ASP A 154 4.86 9.95 -3.03
N ILE A 155 3.96 9.08 -2.58
CA ILE A 155 4.25 8.15 -1.48
C ILE A 155 5.34 7.17 -1.91
N ALA A 156 5.19 6.48 -3.04
CA ALA A 156 6.13 5.47 -3.52
C ALA A 156 7.55 6.03 -3.68
N LYS A 157 7.70 7.20 -4.32
CA LYS A 157 8.99 7.89 -4.51
C LYS A 157 9.56 8.44 -3.20
N GLY A 158 8.69 8.81 -2.26
CA GLY A 158 9.08 9.35 -0.97
C GLY A 158 9.50 8.30 0.05
N ILE A 159 9.32 7.00 -0.23
CA ILE A 159 9.80 5.92 0.65
C ILE A 159 11.33 5.95 0.72
N LYS A 160 11.84 6.01 1.94
CA LYS A 160 13.29 6.08 2.23
C LYS A 160 13.71 4.99 3.18
N VAL A 161 14.99 4.61 3.11
CA VAL A 161 15.62 3.79 4.16
C VAL A 161 15.47 4.52 5.49
N SER A 162 15.06 3.78 6.51
CA SER A 162 14.98 4.26 7.89
C SER A 162 15.73 3.27 8.77
N THR A 163 16.88 3.68 9.27
CA THR A 163 17.57 2.94 10.33
C THR A 163 16.80 3.18 11.62
N GLY A 164 16.12 2.17 12.14
CA GLY A 164 15.56 2.25 13.49
C GLY A 164 16.71 2.48 14.47
N SER A 165 16.87 3.69 14.98
CA SER A 165 17.69 3.89 16.18
C SER A 165 16.89 3.29 17.32
N GLY A 166 17.22 2.06 17.70
CA GLY A 166 16.86 1.53 19.01
C GLY A 166 17.62 2.33 20.06
N ASN A 167 17.17 3.55 20.36
CA ASN A 167 17.65 4.28 21.53
C ASN A 167 16.84 3.81 22.73
N GLY A 168 17.22 2.64 23.23
CA GLY A 168 16.68 2.03 24.44
C GLY A 168 17.80 1.53 25.35
N GLN A 169 18.86 2.33 25.51
CA GLN A 169 19.79 2.30 26.63
C GLN A 169 20.73 3.51 26.46
N ASP A 170 20.39 4.61 27.13
CA ASP A 170 21.35 5.46 27.83
C ASP A 170 20.56 6.40 28.78
N ILE A 171 20.79 6.12 30.08
CA ILE A 171 20.43 6.79 31.34
C ILE A 171 18.97 6.66 31.83
#